data_AF-A0AA35W2S8-F1
#
_entry.id   AF-A0AA35W2S8-F1
#
_cell.length_a   1.000
_cell.length_b   1.000
_cell.length_c   1.000
_cell.angle_alpha   90.00
_cell.angle_beta   90.00
_cell.angle_gamma   90.00
#
_symmetry.space_group_name_H-M   'P 1'
#
loop_
_entity.id
_entity.type
_entity.pdbx_description
1 polymer ?
#
loop_
_entity_poly.entity_id
_entity_poly.type
_entity_poly.pdbx_seq_one_letter_code
_entity_poly.pdbx_strand_id
1 'polypeptide(L)'
;MIIRPHTLKLKAHWRNHPVSSNPLWNATFRVGEADLEHMALEAGDLPESLHGYQLARSGPLDNQEMAENGFNGSTADRFRSAGRIGGFMREFVPTADVSPASGTDFVGATVVHLFENPDQVSGWMSDIFVKDFEDNVGESVGSGQQIVSVQKVETDGFYDESVGLYVLQGGPAGLLSSTVIDFRVGRLLGVAFVGSIGEHDRTQLATDMALALEKRMVQIALGI
;
A
#
# COMPACT_ATOMS: atom_id res chain seq x y z
N MET A 1 -27.73 -34.61 26.09
CA MET A 1 -26.29 -34.81 25.81
C MET A 1 -25.91 -33.82 24.73
N ILE A 2 -25.31 -32.69 25.13
CA ILE A 2 -25.07 -31.52 24.27
C ILE A 2 -23.65 -31.63 23.72
N ILE A 3 -23.52 -31.75 22.40
CA ILE A 3 -22.23 -31.77 21.70
C ILE A 3 -21.82 -30.31 21.47
N ARG A 4 -20.70 -29.88 22.08
CA ARG A 4 -20.09 -28.57 21.82
C ARG A 4 -19.20 -28.67 20.56
N PRO A 5 -19.20 -27.70 19.63
CA PRO A 5 -18.23 -27.67 18.55
C PRO A 5 -16.88 -27.17 19.09
N HIS A 6 -15.80 -27.88 18.76
CA HIS A 6 -14.43 -27.42 18.92
C HIS A 6 -14.10 -26.39 17.84
N THR A 7 -13.80 -25.16 18.26
CA THR A 7 -13.18 -24.14 17.43
C THR A 7 -11.69 -24.47 17.26
N LEU A 8 -11.30 -24.85 16.04
CA LEU A 8 -9.90 -24.85 15.63
C LEU A 8 -9.40 -23.40 15.58
N LYS A 9 -8.54 -23.01 16.52
CA LYS A 9 -7.73 -21.80 16.41
C LYS A 9 -6.55 -22.10 15.48
N LEU A 10 -6.60 -21.60 14.26
CA LEU A 10 -5.41 -21.46 13.41
C LEU A 10 -4.44 -20.51 14.13
N LYS A 11 -3.33 -21.06 14.63
CA LYS A 11 -2.20 -20.26 15.12
C LYS A 11 -1.40 -19.83 13.90
N ALA A 12 -1.41 -18.52 13.60
CA ALA A 12 -0.41 -17.92 12.73
C ALA A 12 0.97 -18.22 13.32
N HIS A 13 1.81 -18.92 12.55
CA HIS A 13 3.19 -19.21 12.93
C HIS A 13 4.05 -18.00 12.57
N TRP A 14 4.19 -17.06 13.51
CA TRP A 14 5.23 -16.05 13.46
C TRP A 14 6.58 -16.75 13.69
N ARG A 15 7.37 -16.92 12.62
CA ARG A 15 8.74 -17.39 12.77
C ARG A 15 9.59 -16.21 13.28
N ASN A 16 9.89 -16.21 14.57
CA ASN A 16 10.96 -15.39 15.13
C ASN A 16 12.30 -15.92 14.61
N HIS A 17 12.77 -15.36 13.49
CA HIS A 17 14.16 -15.50 13.08
C HIS A 17 15.03 -14.56 13.92
N PRO A 18 16.16 -15.03 14.48
CA PRO A 18 17.10 -14.13 15.16
C PRO A 18 17.65 -13.10 14.17
N VAL A 19 17.88 -11.88 14.66
CA VAL A 19 18.45 -10.72 13.93
C VAL A 19 19.91 -11.02 13.52
N SER A 20 20.09 -11.90 12.53
CA SER A 20 21.32 -11.93 11.74
C SER A 20 21.20 -10.84 10.69
N SER A 21 22.16 -9.92 10.65
CA SER A 21 22.16 -8.75 9.75
C SER A 21 21.84 -9.15 8.30
N ASN A 22 20.63 -8.85 7.84
CA ASN A 22 20.26 -9.00 6.44
C ASN A 22 20.97 -7.88 5.64
N PRO A 23 21.84 -8.20 4.66
CA PRO A 23 22.55 -7.20 3.86
C PRO A 23 21.62 -6.16 3.22
N LEU A 24 20.42 -6.57 2.81
CA LEU A 24 19.41 -5.68 2.26
C LEU A 24 18.87 -4.70 3.31
N TRP A 25 18.63 -5.17 4.53
CA TRP A 25 18.21 -4.29 5.63
C TRP A 25 19.29 -3.23 5.93
N ASN A 26 20.55 -3.65 6.01
CA ASN A 26 21.68 -2.73 6.20
C ASN A 26 21.80 -1.72 5.06
N ALA A 27 21.51 -2.12 3.82
CA ALA A 27 21.53 -1.24 2.67
C ALA A 27 20.49 -0.12 2.79
N THR A 28 19.29 -0.44 3.31
CA THR A 28 18.22 0.56 3.49
C THR A 28 18.57 1.66 4.49
N PHE A 29 19.53 1.45 5.40
CA PHE A 29 20.03 2.52 6.29
C PHE A 29 20.83 3.61 5.57
N ARG A 30 21.23 3.38 4.31
CA ARG A 30 21.91 4.39 3.48
C ARG A 30 20.96 5.28 2.70
N VAL A 31 19.69 4.90 2.62
CA VAL A 31 18.65 5.58 1.83
C VAL A 31 18.14 6.82 2.57
N GLY A 32 18.35 8.01 2.03
CA GLY A 32 17.75 9.24 2.53
C GLY A 32 16.37 9.52 1.89
N GLU A 33 15.70 10.56 2.38
CA GLU A 33 14.45 11.05 1.74
C GLU A 33 14.66 11.45 0.28
N ALA A 34 15.85 11.96 -0.07
CA ALA A 34 16.21 12.33 -1.44
C ALA A 34 16.26 11.15 -2.42
N ASP A 35 16.46 9.92 -1.92
CA ASP A 35 16.51 8.72 -2.78
C ASP A 35 15.12 8.18 -3.14
N LEU A 36 14.09 8.56 -2.38
CA LEU A 36 12.73 8.00 -2.50
C LEU A 36 12.09 8.30 -3.87
N GLU A 37 12.39 9.46 -4.45
CA GLU A 37 11.93 9.81 -5.80
C GLU A 37 12.44 8.82 -6.86
N HIS A 38 13.66 8.32 -6.70
CA HIS A 38 14.26 7.38 -7.63
C HIS A 38 13.72 5.96 -7.45
N MET A 39 13.11 5.67 -6.30
CA MET A 39 12.55 4.36 -5.97
C MET A 39 11.11 4.18 -6.47
N ALA A 40 10.27 5.22 -6.41
CA ALA A 40 8.90 5.14 -6.91
C ALA A 40 8.88 4.77 -8.40
N LEU A 41 7.86 4.05 -8.87
CA LEU A 41 7.80 3.62 -10.27
C LEU A 41 7.61 4.81 -11.21
N GLU A 42 8.31 4.79 -12.34
CA GLU A 42 8.04 5.70 -13.46
C GLU A 42 7.03 5.08 -14.42
N ALA A 43 6.48 5.87 -15.33
CA ALA A 43 5.49 5.38 -16.31
C ALA A 43 6.00 4.19 -17.13
N GLY A 44 7.31 4.14 -17.42
CA GLY A 44 7.95 3.04 -18.15
C GLY A 44 8.12 1.74 -17.36
N ASP A 45 7.91 1.77 -16.04
CA ASP A 45 7.98 0.58 -15.18
C ASP A 45 6.61 -0.04 -14.90
N LEU A 46 5.53 0.64 -15.30
CA LEU A 46 4.17 0.18 -15.04
C LEU A 46 3.88 -1.11 -15.84
N PRO A 47 3.04 -2.02 -15.30
CA PRO A 47 2.56 -3.18 -16.06
C PRO A 47 1.89 -2.80 -17.38
N GLU A 48 1.86 -3.74 -18.33
CA GLU A 48 1.33 -3.49 -19.68
C GLU A 48 -0.10 -2.94 -19.70
N SER A 49 -0.94 -3.37 -18.76
CA SER A 49 -2.32 -2.90 -18.61
C SER A 49 -2.43 -1.40 -18.31
N LEU A 50 -1.34 -0.77 -17.85
CA LEU A 50 -1.27 0.65 -17.49
C LEU A 50 -0.41 1.48 -18.45
N HIS A 51 0.09 0.94 -19.57
CA HIS A 51 0.93 1.66 -20.55
C HIS A 51 0.27 2.90 -21.19
N GLY A 52 -1.03 3.12 -21.02
CA GLY A 52 -1.76 4.30 -21.49
C GLY A 52 -2.00 5.39 -20.42
N TYR A 53 -1.46 5.21 -19.22
CA TYR A 53 -1.69 6.10 -18.08
C TYR A 53 -0.62 7.20 -18.05
N GLN A 54 -1.04 8.39 -17.62
CA GLN A 54 -0.17 9.56 -17.49
C GLN A 54 0.04 9.90 -16.02
N LEU A 55 1.22 10.41 -15.71
CA LEU A 55 1.55 10.92 -14.38
C LEU A 55 0.62 12.09 -14.05
N ALA A 56 -0.27 11.90 -13.08
CA ALA A 56 -1.21 12.92 -12.61
C ALA A 56 -0.63 13.71 -11.45
N ARG A 57 0.02 13.01 -10.51
CA ARG A 57 0.60 13.58 -9.30
C ARG A 57 1.92 12.89 -9.00
N SER A 58 2.90 13.69 -8.59
CA SER A 58 4.20 13.22 -8.14
C SER A 58 4.75 14.18 -7.09
N GLY A 59 5.36 13.64 -6.03
CA GLY A 59 6.09 14.48 -5.10
C GLY A 59 6.37 13.81 -3.76
N PRO A 60 7.10 14.53 -2.90
CA PRO A 60 7.23 14.19 -1.49
C PRO A 60 5.86 14.01 -0.85
N LEU A 61 5.83 13.20 0.19
CA LEU A 61 4.64 12.91 0.97
C LEU A 61 5.02 12.97 2.44
N ASP A 62 4.90 14.13 3.07
CA ASP A 62 5.27 14.29 4.47
C ASP A 62 4.18 13.74 5.42
N ASN A 63 4.42 13.78 6.73
CA ASN A 63 3.45 13.27 7.72
C ASN A 63 2.19 14.15 7.82
N GLN A 64 2.28 15.43 7.47
CA GLN A 64 1.15 16.36 7.47
C GLN A 64 0.25 16.08 6.27
N GLU A 65 0.82 15.97 5.08
CA GLU A 65 0.10 15.62 3.86
C GLU A 65 -0.56 14.23 3.97
N MET A 66 0.11 13.24 4.57
CA MET A 66 -0.53 11.94 4.88
C MET A 66 -1.75 12.10 5.79
N ALA A 67 -1.68 12.96 6.80
CA ALA A 67 -2.76 13.14 7.76
C ALA A 67 -3.97 13.84 7.12
N GLU A 68 -3.71 14.82 6.27
CA GLU A 68 -4.75 15.56 5.54
C GLU A 68 -5.48 14.70 4.51
N ASN A 69 -4.79 13.72 3.92
CA ASN A 69 -5.36 12.80 2.93
C ASN A 69 -5.75 11.43 3.51
N GLY A 70 -5.57 11.22 4.81
CA GLY A 70 -5.85 9.96 5.50
C GLY A 70 -7.29 9.85 6.02
N PHE A 71 -7.57 8.80 6.79
CA PHE A 71 -8.84 8.65 7.49
C PHE A 71 -9.07 9.75 8.52
N ASN A 72 -10.35 9.99 8.85
CA ASN A 72 -10.70 10.91 9.92
C ASN A 72 -9.99 10.52 11.24
N GLY A 73 -9.38 11.49 11.91
CA GLY A 73 -8.56 11.26 13.10
C GLY A 73 -7.09 10.92 12.83
N SER A 74 -6.66 10.84 11.56
CA SER A 74 -5.24 10.77 11.20
C SER A 74 -4.53 12.06 11.61
N THR A 75 -3.34 11.94 12.19
CA THR A 75 -2.51 13.09 12.60
C THR A 75 -1.05 12.83 12.26
N ALA A 76 -0.32 13.91 11.96
CA ALA A 76 1.11 13.83 11.69
C ALA A 76 1.91 13.24 12.86
N ASP A 77 1.49 13.54 14.10
CA ASP A 77 2.11 13.03 15.32
C ASP A 77 1.92 11.53 15.51
N ARG A 78 0.76 10.99 15.11
CA ARG A 78 0.52 9.55 15.10
C ARG A 78 1.49 8.85 14.16
N PHE A 79 1.66 9.37 12.93
CA PHE A 79 2.56 8.78 11.94
C PHE A 79 4.03 8.90 12.34
N ARG A 80 4.44 10.04 12.91
CA ARG A 80 5.79 10.21 13.47
C ARG A 80 6.05 9.25 14.64
N SER A 81 5.07 9.07 15.52
CA SER A 81 5.16 8.15 16.66
C SER A 81 5.22 6.67 16.23
N ALA A 82 4.66 6.35 15.06
CA ALA A 82 4.84 5.06 14.39
C ALA A 82 6.19 4.93 13.67
N GLY A 83 7.06 5.94 13.75
CA GLY A 83 8.40 5.92 13.18
C GLY A 83 8.50 6.33 11.71
N ARG A 84 7.42 6.86 11.12
CA ARG A 84 7.46 7.35 9.74
C ARG A 84 8.22 8.66 9.67
N ILE A 85 9.27 8.69 8.85
CA ILE A 85 10.07 9.88 8.56
C ILE A 85 9.38 10.69 7.45
N GLY A 86 9.08 10.03 6.32
CA GLY A 86 8.51 10.67 5.13
C GLY A 86 8.18 9.66 4.05
N GLY A 87 7.87 10.14 2.85
CA GLY A 87 7.61 9.31 1.69
C GLY A 87 7.69 10.06 0.37
N PHE A 88 7.55 9.33 -0.73
CA PHE A 88 7.39 9.88 -2.07
C PHE A 88 6.33 9.09 -2.82
N MET A 89 5.45 9.76 -3.55
CA MET A 89 4.38 9.12 -4.32
C MET A 89 4.42 9.49 -5.80
N ARG A 90 3.96 8.54 -6.62
CA ARG A 90 3.58 8.76 -8.02
C ARG A 90 2.22 8.14 -8.28
N GLU A 91 1.35 8.94 -8.87
CA GLU A 91 -0.02 8.58 -9.23
C GLU A 91 -0.20 8.74 -10.74
N PHE A 92 -0.81 7.73 -11.34
CA PHE A 92 -1.04 7.62 -12.76
C PHE A 92 -2.54 7.46 -13.03
N VAL A 93 -3.05 8.20 -14.01
CA VAL A 93 -4.48 8.16 -14.40
C VAL A 93 -4.62 7.89 -15.90
N PRO A 94 -5.74 7.31 -16.35
CA PRO A 94 -6.00 7.10 -17.77
C PRO A 94 -5.93 8.40 -18.56
N THR A 95 -5.48 8.32 -19.81
CA THR A 95 -5.67 9.41 -20.78
C THR A 95 -7.17 9.62 -21.04
N ALA A 96 -7.61 10.88 -21.03
CA ALA A 96 -9.01 11.32 -20.86
C ALA A 96 -10.03 10.89 -21.94
N ASP A 97 -9.70 9.98 -22.85
CA ASP A 97 -10.52 9.61 -24.00
C ASP A 97 -11.41 8.37 -23.79
N VAL A 98 -11.42 7.78 -22.59
CA VAL A 98 -12.28 6.64 -22.27
C VAL A 98 -13.45 7.11 -21.41
N SER A 99 -14.68 6.94 -21.90
CA SER A 99 -15.87 7.11 -21.07
C SER A 99 -15.79 6.10 -19.90
N PRO A 100 -15.78 6.56 -18.64
CA PRO A 100 -15.56 5.68 -17.51
C PRO A 100 -16.70 4.66 -17.42
N ALA A 101 -16.35 3.38 -17.47
CA ALA A 101 -17.28 2.26 -17.36
C ALA A 101 -16.87 1.38 -16.17
N SER A 102 -17.78 0.52 -15.72
CA SER A 102 -17.43 -0.51 -14.74
C SER A 102 -16.25 -1.35 -15.24
N GLY A 103 -15.24 -1.52 -14.41
CA GLY A 103 -13.99 -2.22 -14.72
C GLY A 103 -12.88 -1.30 -15.25
N THR A 104 -13.17 -0.02 -15.50
CA THR A 104 -12.12 0.98 -15.77
C THR A 104 -11.32 1.19 -14.50
N ASP A 105 -10.00 0.96 -14.57
CA ASP A 105 -9.08 1.39 -13.52
C ASP A 105 -8.93 2.91 -13.68
N PHE A 106 -9.27 3.68 -12.65
CA PHE A 106 -9.23 5.13 -12.72
C PHE A 106 -7.91 5.70 -12.18
N VAL A 107 -7.12 4.86 -11.51
CA VAL A 107 -5.86 5.24 -10.90
C VAL A 107 -4.98 4.02 -10.64
N GLY A 108 -3.68 4.18 -10.87
CA GLY A 108 -2.63 3.34 -10.33
C GLY A 108 -1.60 4.23 -9.62
N ALA A 109 -1.15 3.86 -8.43
CA ALA A 109 -0.18 4.64 -7.69
C ALA A 109 0.86 3.77 -7.01
N THR A 110 2.06 4.33 -6.82
CA THR A 110 3.10 3.75 -5.98
C THR A 110 3.59 4.76 -4.97
N VAL A 111 3.82 4.30 -3.75
CA VAL A 111 4.37 5.12 -2.67
C VAL A 111 5.56 4.39 -2.05
N VAL A 112 6.62 5.12 -1.73
CA VAL A 112 7.74 4.60 -0.95
C VAL A 112 7.84 5.43 0.32
N HIS A 113 7.71 4.78 1.47
CA HIS A 113 7.86 5.42 2.77
C HIS A 113 9.18 5.04 3.43
N LEU A 114 9.72 5.98 4.20
CA LEU A 114 10.93 5.83 4.98
C LEU A 114 10.60 5.79 6.47
N PHE A 115 11.12 4.78 7.17
CA PHE A 115 10.98 4.63 8.62
C PHE A 115 12.33 4.68 9.33
N GLU A 116 12.31 4.84 10.66
CA GLU A 116 13.53 4.81 11.47
C GLU A 116 14.13 3.39 11.53
N ASN A 117 13.28 2.35 11.57
CA ASN A 117 13.71 0.95 11.60
C ASN A 117 12.70 -0.04 10.97
N PRO A 118 13.12 -1.28 10.65
CA PRO A 118 12.26 -2.29 10.03
C PRO A 118 11.06 -2.75 10.87
N ASP A 119 11.16 -2.73 12.21
CA ASP A 119 10.07 -3.19 13.08
C ASP A 119 8.89 -2.21 13.06
N GLN A 120 9.17 -0.92 12.91
CA GLN A 120 8.16 0.12 12.71
C GLN A 120 7.39 -0.04 11.39
N VAL A 121 8.03 -0.59 10.35
CA VAL A 121 7.34 -0.90 9.08
C VAL A 121 6.28 -1.99 9.32
N SER A 122 6.64 -3.08 10.01
CA SER A 122 5.67 -4.13 10.36
C SER A 122 4.54 -3.59 11.24
N GLY A 123 4.87 -2.76 12.23
CA GLY A 123 3.87 -2.09 13.08
C GLY A 123 2.93 -1.18 12.29
N TRP A 124 3.45 -0.45 11.28
CA TRP A 124 2.62 0.35 10.38
C TRP A 124 1.63 -0.52 9.61
N MET A 125 2.11 -1.61 9.01
CA MET A 125 1.29 -2.51 8.20
C MET A 125 0.11 -3.08 9.00
N SER A 126 0.33 -3.44 10.27
CA SER A 126 -0.74 -3.98 11.13
C SER A 126 -1.61 -2.91 11.78
N ASP A 127 -1.01 -1.91 12.41
CA ASP A 127 -1.67 -1.04 13.39
C ASP A 127 -2.16 0.27 12.78
N ILE A 128 -1.70 0.60 11.57
CA ILE A 128 -2.14 1.76 10.80
C ILE A 128 -2.84 1.29 9.54
N PHE A 129 -2.14 0.64 8.61
CA PHE A 129 -2.73 0.27 7.33
C PHE A 129 -3.93 -0.66 7.50
N VAL A 130 -3.73 -1.89 7.99
CA VAL A 130 -4.84 -2.85 8.15
C VAL A 130 -5.89 -2.33 9.13
N LYS A 131 -5.47 -1.89 10.31
CA LYS A 131 -6.39 -1.49 11.37
C LYS A 131 -7.24 -0.28 10.99
N ASP A 132 -6.69 0.73 10.34
CA ASP A 132 -7.47 1.92 9.99
C ASP A 132 -8.53 1.60 8.95
N PHE A 133 -8.22 0.77 7.94
CA PHE A 133 -9.23 0.32 6.99
C PHE A 133 -10.33 -0.50 7.68
N GLU A 134 -9.97 -1.43 8.57
CA GLU A 134 -10.94 -2.25 9.32
C GLU A 134 -11.82 -1.40 10.26
N ASP A 135 -11.23 -0.44 10.98
CA ASP A 135 -11.94 0.42 11.95
C ASP A 135 -12.85 1.45 11.27
N ASN A 136 -12.59 1.81 10.01
CA ASN A 136 -13.38 2.78 9.24
C ASN A 136 -14.44 2.12 8.33
N VAL A 137 -14.69 0.81 8.46
CA VAL A 137 -15.82 0.17 7.77
C VAL A 137 -17.13 0.77 8.26
N GLY A 138 -17.95 1.25 7.33
CA GLY A 138 -19.18 1.97 7.65
C GLY A 138 -18.99 3.46 7.91
N GLU A 139 -17.75 3.98 7.88
CA GLU A 139 -17.50 5.41 8.01
C GLU A 139 -17.38 6.10 6.65
N SER A 140 -17.70 7.40 6.63
CA SER A 140 -17.54 8.24 5.44
C SER A 140 -16.07 8.57 5.22
N VAL A 141 -15.60 8.36 3.99
CA VAL A 141 -14.19 8.59 3.58
C VAL A 141 -14.05 9.82 2.67
N GLY A 142 -15.03 10.72 2.70
CA GLY A 142 -15.07 11.93 1.89
C GLY A 142 -15.86 11.76 0.59
N SER A 143 -16.19 12.88 -0.07
CA SER A 143 -16.91 12.93 -1.36
C SER A 143 -18.23 12.13 -1.42
N GLY A 144 -18.87 11.88 -0.27
CA GLY A 144 -20.09 11.08 -0.16
C GLY A 144 -19.88 9.57 -0.35
N GLN A 145 -18.64 9.09 -0.27
CA GLN A 145 -18.28 7.67 -0.30
C GLN A 145 -18.12 7.12 1.12
N GLN A 146 -18.47 5.85 1.29
CA GLN A 146 -18.36 5.10 2.54
C GLN A 146 -17.60 3.80 2.28
N ILE A 147 -16.78 3.34 3.23
CA ILE A 147 -16.22 1.98 3.15
C ILE A 147 -17.35 0.98 3.42
N VAL A 148 -17.65 0.15 2.42
CA VAL A 148 -18.66 -0.90 2.49
C VAL A 148 -18.06 -2.19 3.05
N SER A 149 -16.87 -2.57 2.59
CA SER A 149 -16.18 -3.75 3.09
C SER A 149 -14.67 -3.67 2.87
N VAL A 150 -13.93 -4.42 3.68
CA VAL A 150 -12.48 -4.60 3.58
C VAL A 150 -12.20 -6.09 3.68
N GLN A 151 -11.38 -6.60 2.77
CA GLN A 151 -10.97 -8.01 2.72
C GLN A 151 -9.46 -8.07 2.59
N LYS A 152 -8.81 -8.95 3.37
CA LYS A 152 -7.40 -9.25 3.15
C LYS A 152 -7.27 -10.10 1.90
N VAL A 153 -6.32 -9.75 1.04
CA VAL A 153 -5.98 -10.53 -0.15
C VAL A 153 -4.62 -11.19 0.02
N GLU A 154 -4.44 -12.32 -0.66
CA GLU A 154 -3.17 -13.03 -0.63
C GLU A 154 -2.11 -12.24 -1.41
N THR A 155 -0.91 -12.19 -0.86
CA THR A 155 0.25 -11.55 -1.45
C THR A 155 1.39 -12.55 -1.49
N ASP A 156 1.89 -12.85 -2.68
CA ASP A 156 2.97 -13.82 -2.90
C ASP A 156 4.12 -13.18 -3.70
N GLY A 157 5.32 -13.73 -3.53
CA GLY A 157 6.49 -13.36 -4.34
C GLY A 157 7.39 -12.28 -3.74
N PHE A 158 6.98 -11.62 -2.65
CA PHE A 158 7.79 -10.65 -1.93
C PHE A 158 8.94 -11.29 -1.15
N TYR A 159 10.02 -10.57 -0.98
CA TYR A 159 11.21 -11.06 -0.28
C TYR A 159 11.01 -11.13 1.25
N ASP A 160 10.26 -10.19 1.82
CA ASP A 160 10.01 -10.03 3.26
C ASP A 160 8.49 -10.05 3.53
N GLU A 161 8.04 -9.32 4.54
CA GLU A 161 6.64 -9.16 4.89
C GLU A 161 5.85 -8.35 3.85
N SER A 162 4.63 -8.81 3.54
CA SER A 162 3.66 -8.10 2.71
C SER A 162 2.25 -8.31 3.24
N VAL A 163 1.36 -7.34 2.99
CA VAL A 163 -0.07 -7.44 3.28
C VAL A 163 -0.87 -6.71 2.23
N GLY A 164 -1.96 -7.33 1.76
CA GLY A 164 -2.85 -6.76 0.77
C GLY A 164 -4.26 -6.58 1.32
N LEU A 165 -4.92 -5.49 0.91
CA LEU A 165 -6.34 -5.26 1.14
C LEU A 165 -7.08 -5.02 -0.18
N TYR A 166 -8.24 -5.65 -0.32
CA TYR A 166 -9.29 -5.27 -1.24
C TYR A 166 -10.36 -4.48 -0.47
N VAL A 167 -10.64 -3.27 -0.92
CA VAL A 167 -11.54 -2.33 -0.26
C VAL A 167 -12.67 -1.98 -1.22
N LEU A 168 -13.91 -2.15 -0.78
CA LEU A 168 -15.09 -1.74 -1.52
C LEU A 168 -15.65 -0.46 -0.90
N GLN A 169 -15.81 0.57 -1.71
CA GLN A 169 -16.41 1.85 -1.36
C GLN A 169 -17.72 2.04 -2.13
N GLY A 170 -18.68 2.73 -1.52
CA GLY A 170 -19.98 3.00 -2.13
C GLY A 170 -20.51 4.39 -1.80
N GLY A 171 -21.17 5.00 -2.77
CA GLY A 171 -21.78 6.32 -2.64
C GLY A 171 -22.76 6.62 -3.78
N PRO A 172 -23.25 7.88 -3.89
CA PRO A 172 -24.23 8.27 -4.91
C PRO A 172 -23.79 8.05 -6.35
N ALA A 173 -22.47 8.05 -6.61
CA ALA A 173 -21.88 7.82 -7.93
C ALA A 173 -21.74 6.32 -8.28
N GLY A 174 -22.10 5.42 -7.37
CA GLY A 174 -21.94 3.97 -7.53
C GLY A 174 -20.83 3.40 -6.64
N LEU A 175 -20.41 2.18 -6.96
CA LEU A 175 -19.34 1.46 -6.27
C LEU A 175 -17.99 1.80 -6.88
N LEU A 176 -16.98 1.87 -6.02
CA LEU A 176 -15.57 1.89 -6.38
C LEU A 176 -14.87 0.79 -5.60
N SER A 177 -13.88 0.15 -6.19
CA SER A 177 -13.02 -0.80 -5.49
C SER A 177 -11.59 -0.33 -5.56
N SER A 178 -10.81 -0.67 -4.54
CA SER A 178 -9.37 -0.47 -4.55
C SER A 178 -8.66 -1.70 -4.01
N THR A 179 -7.51 -2.00 -4.60
CA THR A 179 -6.58 -3.01 -4.09
C THR A 179 -5.29 -2.30 -3.70
N VAL A 180 -4.85 -2.50 -2.46
CA VAL A 180 -3.66 -1.86 -1.89
C VAL A 180 -2.74 -2.94 -1.35
N ILE A 181 -1.46 -2.91 -1.71
CA ILE A 181 -0.45 -3.85 -1.24
C ILE A 181 0.68 -3.06 -0.59
N ASP A 182 0.88 -3.32 0.69
CA ASP A 182 2.02 -2.88 1.48
C ASP A 182 3.05 -4.00 1.54
N PHE A 183 4.34 -3.69 1.35
CA PHE A 183 5.43 -4.66 1.51
C PHE A 183 6.70 -4.00 2.06
N ARG A 184 7.47 -4.78 2.82
CA ARG A 184 8.66 -4.29 3.54
C ARG A 184 9.95 -4.56 2.77
N VAL A 185 10.82 -3.56 2.73
CA VAL A 185 12.23 -3.70 2.33
C VAL A 185 13.10 -3.04 3.40
N GLY A 186 13.51 -3.81 4.42
CA GLY A 186 14.21 -3.25 5.57
C GLY A 186 13.37 -2.17 6.26
N ARG A 187 13.88 -0.94 6.39
CA ARG A 187 13.13 0.19 6.96
C ARG A 187 12.32 1.00 5.92
N LEU A 188 12.21 0.49 4.70
CA LEU A 188 11.36 1.05 3.67
C LEU A 188 10.05 0.26 3.62
N LEU A 189 8.96 0.97 3.36
CA LEU A 189 7.67 0.40 3.03
C LEU A 189 7.32 0.80 1.60
N GLY A 190 7.16 -0.18 0.73
CA GLY A 190 6.61 0.03 -0.61
C GLY A 190 5.10 -0.18 -0.58
N VAL A 191 4.38 0.66 -1.32
CA VAL A 191 2.93 0.60 -1.47
C VAL A 191 2.60 0.60 -2.96
N ALA A 192 1.77 -0.34 -3.41
CA ALA A 192 1.12 -0.28 -4.70
C ALA A 192 -0.39 -0.21 -4.53
N PHE A 193 -1.04 0.65 -5.31
CA PHE A 193 -2.45 0.96 -5.19
C PHE A 193 -3.10 0.97 -6.59
N VAL A 194 -4.22 0.28 -6.74
CA VAL A 194 -5.06 0.33 -7.95
C VAL A 194 -6.49 0.62 -7.54
N GLY A 195 -7.12 1.62 -8.15
CA GLY A 195 -8.53 1.94 -7.98
C GLY A 195 -9.33 1.69 -9.25
N SER A 196 -10.50 1.08 -9.12
CA SER A 196 -11.37 0.69 -10.23
C SER A 196 -12.82 1.11 -10.02
N ILE A 197 -13.51 1.43 -11.12
CA ILE A 197 -14.94 1.74 -11.11
C ILE A 197 -15.73 0.43 -11.00
N GLY A 198 -16.63 0.32 -10.03
CA GLY A 198 -17.38 -0.90 -9.72
C GLY A 198 -16.63 -1.83 -8.75
N GLU A 199 -17.14 -3.05 -8.61
CA GLU A 199 -16.57 -4.11 -7.77
C GLU A 199 -15.66 -5.01 -8.62
N HIS A 200 -14.36 -4.69 -8.68
CA HIS A 200 -13.38 -5.40 -9.50
C HIS A 200 -12.13 -5.71 -8.69
N ASP A 201 -11.82 -7.00 -8.59
CA ASP A 201 -10.56 -7.44 -8.00
C ASP A 201 -9.38 -7.08 -8.91
N ARG A 202 -8.39 -6.38 -8.34
CA ARG A 202 -7.14 -5.99 -8.98
C ARG A 202 -5.91 -6.50 -8.24
N THR A 203 -6.07 -7.56 -7.44
CA THR A 203 -4.98 -8.18 -6.66
C THR A 203 -3.78 -8.51 -7.53
N GLN A 204 -3.97 -9.16 -8.69
CA GLN A 204 -2.85 -9.49 -9.58
C GLN A 204 -2.15 -8.24 -10.12
N LEU A 205 -2.91 -7.24 -10.58
CA LEU A 205 -2.33 -6.01 -11.12
C LEU A 205 -1.56 -5.22 -10.06
N ALA A 206 -2.15 -5.08 -8.86
CA ALA A 206 -1.47 -4.44 -7.74
C ALA A 206 -0.22 -5.22 -7.31
N THR A 207 -0.24 -6.55 -7.38
CA THR A 207 0.91 -7.41 -7.08
C THR A 207 2.03 -7.18 -8.09
N ASP A 208 1.70 -7.14 -9.39
CA ASP A 208 2.68 -6.89 -10.45
C ASP A 208 3.34 -5.51 -10.28
N MET A 209 2.54 -4.48 -9.95
CA MET A 209 3.06 -3.15 -9.61
C MET A 209 3.95 -3.17 -8.37
N ALA A 210 3.54 -3.86 -7.31
CA ALA A 210 4.28 -3.94 -6.06
C ALA A 210 5.62 -4.69 -6.23
N LEU A 211 5.67 -5.77 -7.02
CA LEU A 211 6.90 -6.50 -7.31
C LEU A 211 7.86 -5.69 -8.20
N ALA A 212 7.33 -4.93 -9.17
CA ALA A 212 8.14 -3.98 -9.94
C ALA A 212 8.73 -2.91 -9.01
N LEU A 213 7.93 -2.38 -8.08
CA LEU A 213 8.37 -1.40 -7.09
C LEU A 213 9.42 -1.99 -6.14
N GLU A 214 9.22 -3.21 -5.61
CA GLU A 214 10.17 -3.89 -4.74
C GLU A 214 11.53 -4.03 -5.42
N LYS A 215 11.53 -4.50 -6.67
CA LYS A 215 12.74 -4.62 -7.48
C LYS A 215 13.46 -3.29 -7.61
N ARG A 216 12.74 -2.21 -7.95
CA ARG A 216 13.32 -0.87 -8.11
C ARG A 216 13.87 -0.32 -6.79
N MET A 217 13.12 -0.47 -5.70
CA MET A 217 13.56 -0.10 -4.35
C MET A 217 14.85 -0.82 -3.94
N VAL A 218 14.91 -2.14 -4.19
CA VAL A 218 16.10 -2.96 -3.90
C VAL A 218 17.30 -2.50 -4.74
N GLN A 219 17.11 -2.21 -6.03
CA GLN A 219 18.18 -1.73 -6.90
C GLN A 219 18.79 -0.42 -6.39
N ILE A 220 17.95 0.58 -6.10
CA ILE A 220 18.41 1.86 -5.56
C ILE A 220 19.06 1.70 -4.18
N ALA A 221 18.46 0.90 -3.28
CA ALA A 221 19.04 0.67 -1.95
C ALA A 221 20.42 0.00 -2.01
N LEU A 222 20.65 -0.88 -2.99
CA LEU A 222 21.93 -1.54 -3.22
C LEU A 222 22.90 -0.70 -4.06
N GLY A 223 22.43 0.41 -4.67
CA GLY A 223 23.23 1.29 -5.53
C GLY A 223 23.58 0.67 -6.89
N ILE A 224 22.66 -0.11 -7.47
CA ILE A 224 22.83 -0.82 -8.75
C ILE A 224 21.83 -0.38 -9.82
#